data_AF-A0A3M2GRF6-F1
#
_entry.id   AF-A0A3M2GRF6-F1
#
_cell.length_a   1.000
_cell.length_b   1.000
_cell.length_c   1.000
_cell.angle_alpha   90.00
_cell.angle_beta   90.00
_cell.angle_gamma   90.00
#
_symmetry.space_group_name_H-M   'P 1'
#
loop_
_entity.id
_entity.type
_entity.pdbx_description
1 polymer ?
#
loop_
_entity_poly.entity_id
_entity_poly.type
_entity_poly.pdbx_seq_one_letter_code
_entity_poly.pdbx_strand_id
1 'polypeptide(L)'
;MTKEFEIGIGLLKKVQGELEELLRTEDKLSARRLVNAIVNPITAAAYQIRVGEGPMKDELLGLLLRVVKDMRELSDINSLKEDVGKLLLLVAKSEQEALQRKEG
;
A
#
# COMPACT_ATOMS: atom_id res chain seq x y z
N MET A 1 -18.14 0.58 1.39
CA MET A 1 -17.01 1.41 0.92
C MET A 1 -17.39 2.01 -0.42
N THR A 2 -16.79 3.14 -0.81
CA THR A 2 -17.05 3.78 -2.11
C THR A 2 -16.23 3.13 -3.21
N LYS A 3 -16.62 3.41 -4.46
CA LYS A 3 -15.93 2.90 -5.66
C LYS A 3 -14.47 3.35 -5.71
N GLU A 4 -14.18 4.59 -5.32
CA GLU A 4 -12.83 5.14 -5.27
C GLU A 4 -11.98 4.35 -4.26
N PHE A 5 -12.52 4.05 -3.09
CA PHE A 5 -11.82 3.23 -2.09
C PHE A 5 -11.53 1.82 -2.62
N GLU A 6 -12.52 1.18 -3.28
CA GLU A 6 -12.35 -0.13 -3.91
C GLU A 6 -11.26 -0.13 -5.00
N ILE A 7 -11.22 0.93 -5.83
CA ILE A 7 -10.17 1.11 -6.84
C ILE A 7 -8.80 1.22 -6.16
N GLY A 8 -8.71 2.00 -5.08
CA GLY A 8 -7.47 2.17 -4.32
C GLY A 8 -6.95 0.84 -3.77
N ILE A 9 -7.79 0.05 -3.10
CA ILE A 9 -7.43 -1.30 -2.63
C ILE A 9 -7.07 -2.20 -3.81
N GLY A 10 -7.83 -2.18 -4.90
CA GLY A 10 -7.55 -2.96 -6.10
C GLY A 10 -6.18 -2.67 -6.72
N LEU A 11 -5.72 -1.42 -6.69
CA LEU A 11 -4.38 -1.04 -7.14
C LEU A 11 -3.29 -1.62 -6.24
N LEU A 12 -3.48 -1.61 -4.92
CA LEU A 12 -2.53 -2.21 -3.97
C LEU A 12 -2.42 -3.72 -4.17
N LYS A 13 -3.53 -4.40 -4.42
CA LYS A 13 -3.56 -5.84 -4.70
C LYS A 13 -2.84 -6.21 -5.99
N LYS A 14 -2.95 -5.37 -7.03
CA LYS A 14 -2.26 -5.59 -8.31
C LYS A 14 -0.73 -5.60 -8.17
N VAL A 15 -0.20 -4.89 -7.17
CA VAL A 15 1.26 -4.79 -6.91
C VAL A 15 1.68 -5.51 -5.64
N GLN A 16 0.83 -6.39 -5.11
CA GLN A 16 1.10 -7.10 -3.87
C GLN A 16 2.33 -7.99 -3.99
N GLY A 17 2.51 -8.68 -5.13
CA GLY A 17 3.66 -9.56 -5.34
C GLY A 17 4.99 -8.81 -5.27
N GLU A 18 5.07 -7.65 -5.90
CA GLU A 18 6.24 -6.77 -5.89
C GLU A 18 6.48 -6.15 -4.50
N LEU A 19 5.41 -5.84 -3.75
CA LEU A 19 5.53 -5.41 -2.34
C LEU A 19 6.12 -6.52 -1.46
N GLU A 20 5.66 -7.75 -1.62
CA GLU A 20 6.20 -8.92 -0.90
C GLU A 20 7.64 -9.24 -1.32
N GLU A 21 7.97 -9.06 -2.60
CA GLU A 21 9.35 -9.18 -3.10
C GLU A 21 10.26 -8.09 -2.51
N LEU A 22 9.75 -6.86 -2.38
CA LEU A 22 10.49 -5.75 -1.78
C LEU A 22 10.88 -6.07 -0.33
N LEU A 23 10.02 -6.74 0.45
CA LEU A 23 10.34 -7.18 1.81
C LEU A 23 11.55 -8.14 1.85
N ARG A 24 11.64 -9.02 0.87
CA ARG A 24 12.69 -10.05 0.76
C ARG A 24 14.00 -9.54 0.15
N THR A 25 13.99 -8.36 -0.45
CA THR A 25 15.12 -7.86 -1.25
C THR A 25 16.30 -7.43 -0.37
N GLU A 26 17.49 -7.99 -0.56
CA GLU A 26 18.66 -7.66 0.27
C GLU A 26 19.51 -6.51 -0.29
N ASP A 27 19.41 -6.22 -1.59
CA ASP A 27 20.26 -5.26 -2.26
C ASP A 27 19.51 -4.01 -2.75
N LYS A 28 20.23 -2.87 -2.74
CA LYS A 28 19.67 -1.56 -3.10
C LYS A 28 19.27 -1.44 -4.57
N LEU A 29 19.90 -2.19 -5.48
CA LEU A 29 19.62 -2.10 -6.91
C LEU A 29 18.29 -2.79 -7.24
N SER A 30 18.06 -3.99 -6.71
CA SER A 30 16.81 -4.72 -6.84
C SER A 30 15.66 -3.98 -6.16
N ALA A 31 15.89 -3.42 -4.95
CA ALA A 31 14.88 -2.63 -4.25
C ALA A 31 14.45 -1.43 -5.09
N ARG A 32 15.41 -0.73 -5.71
CA ARG A 32 15.14 0.41 -6.60
C ARG A 32 14.32 0.01 -7.83
N ARG A 33 14.60 -1.15 -8.43
CA ARG A 33 13.84 -1.67 -9.58
C ARG A 33 12.39 -1.95 -9.20
N LEU A 34 12.17 -2.63 -8.08
CA LEU A 34 10.83 -2.92 -7.55
C LEU A 34 10.07 -1.63 -7.24
N VAL A 35 10.71 -0.70 -6.51
CA VAL A 35 10.12 0.60 -6.18
C VAL A 35 9.73 1.37 -7.44
N ASN A 36 10.58 1.43 -8.46
CA ASN A 36 10.25 2.10 -9.72
C ASN A 36 9.04 1.47 -10.43
N ALA A 37 8.84 0.15 -10.32
CA ALA A 37 7.69 -0.53 -10.90
C ALA A 37 6.37 -0.19 -10.15
N ILE A 38 6.43 0.00 -8.83
CA ILE A 38 5.22 0.09 -7.98
C ILE A 38 4.91 1.49 -7.45
N VAL A 39 5.83 2.45 -7.48
CA VAL A 39 5.62 3.78 -6.88
C VAL A 39 4.41 4.50 -7.50
N ASN A 40 4.19 4.35 -8.80
CA ASN A 40 3.05 4.94 -9.51
C ASN A 40 1.70 4.33 -9.08
N PRO A 41 1.49 3.01 -9.12
CA PRO A 41 0.24 2.41 -8.63
C PRO A 41 0.02 2.64 -7.13
N ILE A 42 1.06 2.65 -6.30
CA ILE A 42 0.95 3.00 -4.86
C ILE A 42 0.48 4.45 -4.70
N THR A 43 1.07 5.38 -5.46
CA THR A 43 0.68 6.80 -5.45
C THR A 43 -0.76 6.98 -5.92
N ALA A 44 -1.16 6.27 -6.99
CA ALA A 44 -2.53 6.28 -7.48
C ALA A 44 -3.51 5.72 -6.43
N ALA A 45 -3.16 4.65 -5.73
CA ALA A 45 -3.97 4.09 -4.65
C ALA A 45 -4.18 5.11 -3.52
N ALA A 46 -3.13 5.82 -3.10
CA ALA A 46 -3.23 6.86 -2.08
C ALA A 46 -4.21 7.98 -2.49
N TYR A 47 -4.20 8.39 -3.75
CA TYR A 47 -5.16 9.39 -4.25
C TYR A 47 -6.60 8.90 -4.21
N GLN A 48 -6.83 7.64 -4.61
CA GLN A 48 -8.16 7.04 -4.61
C GLN A 48 -8.71 6.85 -3.19
N ILE A 49 -7.89 6.34 -2.26
CA ILE A 49 -8.26 6.16 -0.86
C ILE A 49 -8.53 7.52 -0.18
N ARG A 50 -7.77 8.57 -0.53
CA ARG A 50 -8.00 9.92 0.01
C ARG A 50 -9.40 10.46 -0.28
N VAL A 51 -9.90 10.24 -1.50
CA VAL A 51 -11.21 10.76 -1.94
C VAL A 51 -12.35 9.77 -1.73
N GLY A 52 -12.05 8.49 -1.50
CA GLY A 52 -13.04 7.46 -1.20
C GLY A 52 -13.37 7.34 0.29
N GLU A 53 -14.35 6.52 0.62
CA GLU A 53 -14.70 6.16 2.01
C GLU A 53 -14.68 4.64 2.20
N GLY A 54 -14.05 4.17 3.28
CA GLY A 54 -13.90 2.74 3.56
C GLY A 54 -13.28 2.46 4.93
N PRO A 55 -13.23 1.17 5.32
CA PRO A 55 -12.64 0.76 6.59
C PRO A 55 -11.20 1.24 6.73
N MET A 56 -10.82 1.67 7.93
CA MET A 56 -9.43 2.06 8.24
C MET A 56 -8.84 3.12 7.30
N LYS A 57 -9.68 3.96 6.65
CA LYS A 57 -9.26 4.93 5.62
C LYS A 57 -8.11 5.81 6.08
N ASP A 58 -8.22 6.42 7.25
CA ASP A 58 -7.23 7.40 7.73
C ASP A 58 -5.89 6.73 8.02
N GLU A 59 -5.93 5.52 8.60
CA GLU A 59 -4.74 4.70 8.87
C GLU A 59 -4.06 4.27 7.55
N LEU A 60 -4.85 3.80 6.58
CA LEU A 60 -4.35 3.41 5.25
C LEU A 60 -3.74 4.60 4.53
N LEU A 61 -4.42 5.74 4.50
CA LEU A 61 -3.94 6.94 3.83
C LEU A 61 -2.65 7.45 4.48
N GLY A 62 -2.60 7.53 5.80
CA GLY A 62 -1.41 7.97 6.52
C GLY A 62 -0.19 7.11 6.22
N LEU A 63 -0.38 5.79 6.21
CA LEU A 63 0.69 4.83 5.89
C LEU A 63 1.10 4.90 4.42
N LEU A 64 0.15 5.00 3.49
CA LEU A 64 0.44 5.12 2.06
C LEU A 64 1.24 6.38 1.74
N LEU A 65 0.92 7.53 2.34
CA LEU A 65 1.68 8.76 2.13
C LEU A 65 3.13 8.62 2.60
N ARG A 66 3.34 7.90 3.71
CA ARG A 66 4.70 7.60 4.20
C ARG A 66 5.44 6.66 3.25
N VAL A 67 4.81 5.57 2.83
CA VAL A 67 5.39 4.62 1.85
C VAL A 67 5.76 5.33 0.55
N VAL A 68 4.89 6.20 0.01
CA VAL A 68 5.17 6.98 -1.20
C VAL A 68 6.38 7.89 -1.01
N LYS A 69 6.51 8.54 0.16
CA LYS A 69 7.66 9.37 0.48
C LYS A 69 8.94 8.53 0.52
N ASP A 70 8.93 7.43 1.26
CA ASP A 70 10.08 6.55 1.44
C ASP A 70 10.52 5.91 0.10
N MET A 71 9.57 5.55 -0.78
CA MET A 71 9.84 5.08 -2.13
C MET A 71 10.54 6.14 -3.00
N ARG A 72 10.17 7.42 -2.87
CA ARG A 72 10.78 8.51 -3.65
C ARG A 72 12.17 8.86 -3.17
N GLU A 73 12.39 8.82 -1.85
CA GLU A 73 13.67 9.16 -1.23
C GLU A 73 14.67 8.00 -1.33
N LEU A 74 14.21 6.76 -1.13
CA LEU A 74 14.99 5.52 -1.14
C LEU A 74 16.32 5.62 -0.34
N SER A 75 16.27 6.41 0.73
CA SER A 75 17.38 6.69 1.64
C SER A 75 17.56 5.55 2.64
N ASP A 76 16.45 5.06 3.20
CA ASP A 76 16.39 3.94 4.14
C ASP A 76 15.44 2.84 3.63
N ILE A 77 16.03 1.75 3.13
CA ILE A 77 15.28 0.58 2.63
C ILE A 77 14.62 -0.18 3.78
N ASN A 78 15.21 -0.19 4.97
CA ASN A 78 14.66 -0.94 6.10
C ASN A 78 13.39 -0.26 6.62
N SER A 79 13.39 1.07 6.73
CA SER A 79 12.18 1.86 7.01
C SER A 79 11.07 1.57 5.99
N LEU A 80 11.42 1.65 4.70
CA LEU A 80 10.47 1.37 3.62
C LEU A 80 9.87 -0.04 3.74
N LYS A 81 10.70 -1.06 4.00
CA LYS A 81 10.23 -2.44 4.18
C LYS A 81 9.30 -2.58 5.39
N GLU A 82 9.62 -1.94 6.50
CA GLU A 82 8.77 -1.97 7.70
C GLU A 82 7.37 -1.41 7.40
N ASP A 83 7.31 -0.26 6.73
CA ASP A 83 6.04 0.38 6.38
C ASP A 83 5.27 -0.40 5.29
N VAL A 84 5.96 -1.02 4.34
CA VAL A 84 5.35 -1.94 3.37
C VAL A 84 4.75 -3.17 4.06
N GLY A 85 5.44 -3.73 5.05
CA GLY A 85 4.92 -4.85 5.84
C GLY A 85 3.64 -4.47 6.60
N LYS A 86 3.65 -3.29 7.24
CA LYS A 86 2.44 -2.74 7.89
C LYS A 86 1.32 -2.51 6.88
N LEU A 87 1.63 -2.05 5.67
CA LEU A 87 0.64 -1.75 4.63
C LEU A 87 -0.08 -3.03 4.20
N LEU A 88 0.66 -4.11 3.94
CA LEU A 88 0.07 -5.40 3.56
C LEU A 88 -0.88 -5.93 4.64
N LEU A 89 -0.47 -5.85 5.92
CA LEU A 89 -1.33 -6.23 7.04
C LEU A 89 -2.59 -5.37 7.14
N LEU A 90 -2.46 -4.06 6.92
CA LEU A 90 -3.57 -3.12 7.04
C LEU A 90 -4.58 -3.28 5.90
N VAL A 91 -4.11 -3.53 4.67
CA VAL A 91 -4.97 -3.86 3.53
C VAL A 91 -5.79 -5.12 3.83
N ALA A 92 -5.16 -6.18 4.33
CA ALA A 92 -5.85 -7.41 4.68
C ALA A 92 -6.93 -7.20 5.76
N LYS A 93 -6.61 -6.42 6.82
CA LYS A 93 -7.58 -6.04 7.86
C LYS A 93 -8.75 -5.24 7.31
N SER A 94 -8.48 -4.25 6.46
CA SER A 94 -9.53 -3.44 5.82
C SER A 94 -10.48 -4.28 4.97
N GLU A 95 -9.98 -5.29 4.27
CA GLU A 95 -10.82 -6.22 3.49
C GLU A 95 -11.66 -7.12 4.39
N GLN A 96 -11.11 -7.61 5.49
CA GLN A 96 -11.86 -8.42 6.47
C GLN A 96 -13.00 -7.62 7.12
N GLU A 97 -12.74 -6.38 7.53
CA GLU A 97 -13.77 -5.52 8.13
C GLU A 97 -14.87 -5.20 7.11
N ALA A 98 -14.51 -5.02 5.85
CA ALA A 98 -15.48 -4.82 4.78
C ALA A 98 -16.39 -6.02 4.53
N LEU A 99 -15.85 -7.24 4.65
CA LEU A 99 -16.62 -8.48 4.51
C LEU A 99 -17.58 -8.65 5.69
N GLN A 100 -17.09 -8.46 6.92
CA GLN A 100 -17.92 -8.58 8.13
C GLN A 100 -19.10 -7.61 8.15
N ARG A 101 -18.93 -6.39 7.63
CA ARG A 101 -20.02 -5.39 7.51
C ARG A 101 -21.05 -5.70 6.41
N LYS A 102 -20.75 -6.61 5.49
CA LYS A 102 -21.69 -7.06 4.44
C LYS A 102 -22.53 -8.26 4.87
N GLU A 103 -22.07 -9.01 5.87
CA GLU A 103 -22.74 -10.21 6.39
C GLU A 103 -23.56 -9.95 7.68
N GLY A 104 -23.43 -8.76 8.27
CA GLY A 104 -24.14 -8.34 9.49
C GLY A 104 -25.27 -7.33 9.26
#